data_AF-A0A1H3RWD0-F1
#
_entry.id   AF-A0A1H3RWD0-F1
#
_cell.length_a   1.000
_cell.length_b   1.000
_cell.length_c   1.000
_cell.angle_alpha   90.00
_cell.angle_beta   90.00
_cell.angle_gamma   90.00
#
_symmetry.space_group_name_H-M   'P 1'
#
loop_
_entity.id
_entity.type
_entity.pdbx_description
1 polymer ?
#
loop_
_entity_poly.entity_id
_entity_poly.type
_entity_poly.pdbx_seq_one_letter_code
_entity_poly.pdbx_strand_id
1 'polypeptide(L)'
;MLSPLHVLRAALARYRPRRMFWLGRPLRATIARDADGSCVLRIAYTQGVDWVALPATRDPSGPPDDDQLAAVAVALADRSLRPTEPWAIDTNAELCTSLVATRWPGATGTTEG
;
A
#
# COMPACT_ATOMS: atom_id res chain seq x y z
N MET A 1 18.51 -13.26 -15.48
CA MET A 1 19.14 -13.35 -14.15
C MET A 1 18.35 -12.46 -13.21
N LEU A 2 17.54 -13.04 -12.30
CA LEU A 2 16.81 -12.23 -11.32
C LEU A 2 17.82 -11.64 -10.32
N SER A 3 17.79 -10.31 -10.17
CA SER A 3 18.65 -9.60 -9.22
C SER A 3 18.43 -10.16 -7.80
N PRO A 4 19.50 -10.41 -7.03
CA PRO A 4 19.39 -10.95 -5.66
C PRO A 4 18.54 -10.07 -4.74
N LEU A 5 18.42 -8.77 -5.03
CA LEU A 5 17.51 -7.86 -4.34
C LEU A 5 16.03 -8.18 -4.59
N HIS A 6 15.69 -8.69 -5.78
CA HIS A 6 14.32 -9.07 -6.13
C HIS A 6 13.88 -10.32 -5.36
N VAL A 7 14.80 -11.29 -5.24
CA VAL A 7 14.58 -12.51 -4.44
C VAL A 7 14.48 -12.16 -2.96
N LEU A 8 15.32 -11.24 -2.46
CA LEU A 8 15.28 -10.79 -1.08
C LEU A 8 13.99 -10.04 -0.74
N ARG A 9 13.51 -9.16 -1.65
CA ARG A 9 12.23 -8.46 -1.51
C ARG A 9 11.03 -9.41 -1.54
N ALA A 10 11.04 -10.39 -2.43
CA ALA A 10 10.00 -11.42 -2.50
C ALA A 10 10.00 -12.33 -1.26
N ALA A 11 11.18 -12.66 -0.73
CA ALA A 11 11.32 -13.41 0.51
C ALA A 11 10.84 -12.61 1.73
N LEU A 12 11.16 -11.32 1.81
CA LEU A 12 10.67 -10.41 2.86
C LEU A 12 9.15 -10.21 2.81
N ALA A 13 8.55 -10.22 1.61
CA ALA A 13 7.09 -10.20 1.46
C ALA A 13 6.43 -11.48 2.01
N ARG A 14 7.12 -12.62 1.92
CA ARG A 14 6.66 -13.93 2.42
C ARG A 14 6.89 -14.11 3.93
N TYR A 15 7.76 -13.30 4.53
CA TYR A 15 8.19 -13.37 5.92
C TYR A 15 7.66 -12.21 6.77
N ARG A 16 6.38 -11.83 6.65
CA ARG A 16 5.73 -10.92 7.61
C ARG A 16 4.88 -11.67 8.64
N PRO A 17 5.45 -12.12 9.77
CA PRO A 17 4.75 -11.97 11.03
C PRO A 17 4.85 -10.48 11.46
N ARG A 18 3.76 -9.96 12.06
CA ARG A 18 3.67 -8.68 12.79
C ARG A 18 3.09 -7.49 12.02
N ARG A 19 1.74 -7.46 11.99
CA ARG A 19 0.93 -6.43 12.66
C ARG A 19 1.59 -5.03 12.70
N MET A 20 1.13 -4.16 11.79
CA MET A 20 1.57 -2.79 11.48
C MET A 20 1.50 -1.74 12.62
N PHE A 21 1.42 -2.16 13.88
CA PHE A 21 1.26 -1.25 15.02
C PHE A 21 2.45 -0.28 15.22
N TRP A 22 3.59 -0.54 14.58
CA TRP A 22 4.81 0.29 14.72
C TRP A 22 4.92 1.44 13.71
N LEU A 23 4.12 1.48 12.64
CA LEU A 23 4.17 2.58 11.67
C LEU A 23 3.23 3.75 12.05
N GLY A 24 2.38 3.54 13.06
CA GLY A 24 1.43 4.54 13.55
C GLY A 24 0.18 4.64 12.68
N ARG A 25 -0.38 5.85 12.57
CA ARG A 25 -1.65 6.08 11.85
C ARG A 25 -1.40 6.13 10.34
N PRO A 26 -2.18 5.42 9.52
CA PRO A 26 -2.14 5.59 8.07
C PRO A 26 -2.60 7.00 7.71
N LEU A 27 -1.97 7.59 6.70
CA LEU A 27 -2.26 8.94 6.25
C LEU A 27 -2.70 8.93 4.79
N ARG A 28 -1.89 8.35 3.90
CA ARG A 28 -2.09 8.49 2.45
C ARG A 28 -1.55 7.28 1.69
N ALA A 29 -2.30 6.81 0.71
CA ALA A 29 -1.81 5.92 -0.34
C ALA A 29 -1.40 6.75 -1.56
N THR A 30 -0.33 6.33 -2.23
CA THR A 30 0.12 6.89 -3.50
C THR A 30 0.57 5.77 -4.41
N ILE A 31 0.03 5.71 -5.62
CA ILE A 31 0.52 4.84 -6.69
C ILE A 31 1.56 5.65 -7.45
N ALA A 32 2.82 5.23 -7.32
CA ALA A 32 3.97 5.89 -7.90
C ALA A 32 4.69 4.93 -8.85
N ARG A 33 5.47 5.49 -9.78
CA ARG A 33 6.43 4.70 -10.54
C ARG A 33 7.79 4.74 -9.86
N ASP A 34 8.41 3.59 -9.74
CA ASP A 34 9.80 3.44 -9.32
C ASP A 34 10.74 3.84 -10.47
N ALA A 35 12.01 4.11 -10.14
CA ALA A 35 13.04 4.52 -11.10
C ALA A 35 13.24 3.49 -12.24
N ASP A 36 12.98 2.21 -11.95
CA ASP A 36 13.05 1.11 -12.91
C ASP A 36 11.78 0.98 -13.79
N GLY A 37 10.84 1.93 -13.70
CA GLY A 37 9.58 1.93 -14.44
C GLY A 37 8.48 1.02 -13.87
N SER A 38 8.77 0.30 -12.79
CA SER A 38 7.77 -0.53 -12.09
C SER A 38 6.79 0.31 -11.27
N CYS A 39 5.55 -0.13 -11.15
CA CYS A 39 4.56 0.55 -10.31
C CYS A 39 4.67 0.05 -8.86
N VAL A 40 4.59 0.99 -7.91
CA VAL A 40 4.61 0.71 -6.48
C VAL A 40 3.47 1.45 -5.79
N LEU A 41 2.87 0.80 -4.79
CA LEU A 41 1.96 1.44 -3.86
C LEU A 41 2.76 1.88 -2.63
N ARG A 42 2.88 3.19 -2.46
CA ARG A 42 3.44 3.85 -1.29
C ARG A 42 2.34 4.14 -0.29
N ILE A 43 2.45 3.65 0.93
CA ILE A 43 1.51 3.92 2.02
C ILE A 43 2.25 4.72 3.08
N ALA A 44 1.93 6.01 3.19
CA ALA A 44 2.46 6.88 4.20
C ALA A 44 1.71 6.70 5.53
N TYR A 45 2.48 6.58 6.60
CA TYR A 45 2.02 6.58 7.98
C TYR A 45 2.72 7.69 8.76
N THR A 46 2.24 7.97 9.97
CA THR A 46 2.86 8.99 10.84
C THR A 46 4.30 8.69 11.25
N GLN A 47 4.72 7.43 11.28
CA GLN A 47 6.05 7.02 11.73
C GLN A 47 6.89 6.35 10.63
N GLY A 48 6.44 6.37 9.38
CA GLY A 48 7.18 5.78 8.27
C GLY A 48 6.35 5.55 7.02
N VAL A 49 6.93 4.81 6.08
CA VAL A 49 6.32 4.50 4.79
C VAL A 49 6.42 3.00 4.54
N ASP A 50 5.31 2.38 4.15
CA ASP A 50 5.28 1.00 3.64
C ASP A 50 5.22 1.03 2.12
N TRP A 51 5.99 0.16 1.49
CA TRP A 51 6.08 0.06 0.03
C TRP A 51 5.60 -1.31 -0.42
N VAL A 52 4.70 -1.35 -1.39
CA VAL A 52 4.17 -2.59 -1.96
C VAL A 52 4.47 -2.61 -3.45
N ALA A 53 5.15 -3.64 -3.90
CA ALA A 53 5.35 -3.87 -5.32
C ALA A 53 4.01 -4.24 -5.96
N LEU A 54 3.64 -3.53 -7.03
CA LEU A 54 2.48 -3.86 -7.85
C LEU A 54 2.92 -4.75 -9.02
N PRO A 55 2.00 -5.53 -9.62
CA PRO A 55 2.29 -6.26 -10.84
C PRO A 55 2.79 -5.32 -11.94
N ALA A 56 3.65 -5.85 -12.82
CA ALA A 56 4.16 -5.08 -13.94
C ALA A 56 3.02 -4.67 -14.87
N THR A 57 2.98 -3.38 -15.21
CA THR A 57 2.02 -2.84 -16.16
C THR A 57 2.29 -3.35 -17.57
N ARG A 58 1.25 -3.49 -18.38
CA ARG A 58 1.39 -3.78 -19.81
C ARG A 58 1.86 -2.55 -20.61
N ASP A 59 1.52 -1.36 -20.13
CA ASP A 59 1.96 -0.09 -20.69
C ASP A 59 2.72 0.73 -19.63
N PRO A 60 4.06 0.79 -19.71
CA PRO A 60 4.91 1.50 -18.75
C PRO A 60 4.80 3.01 -18.86
N SER A 61 4.07 3.54 -19.85
CA SER A 61 3.82 4.97 -20.02
C SER A 61 2.38 5.36 -19.68
N GLY A 62 1.44 4.41 -19.72
CA GLY A 62 0.01 4.61 -19.47
C GLY A 62 -0.42 4.64 -17.99
N PRO A 63 -1.70 5.00 -17.73
CA PRO A 63 -2.26 4.95 -16.37
C PRO A 63 -2.22 3.51 -15.80
N PRO A 64 -2.33 3.34 -14.47
CA PRO A 64 -2.40 2.01 -13.87
C PRO A 64 -3.58 1.22 -14.46
N ASP A 65 -3.30 0.00 -14.89
CA ASP A 65 -4.31 -0.92 -15.43
C ASP A 65 -5.14 -1.60 -14.33
N ASP A 66 -6.21 -2.28 -14.72
CA ASP A 66 -7.14 -2.94 -13.79
C ASP A 66 -6.44 -3.98 -12.89
N ASP A 67 -5.40 -4.68 -13.37
CA ASP A 67 -4.69 -5.66 -12.55
C ASP A 67 -3.88 -4.96 -11.44
N GLN A 68 -3.29 -3.80 -11.74
CA GLN A 68 -2.63 -2.99 -10.72
C GLN A 68 -3.63 -2.42 -9.72
N LEU A 69 -4.78 -1.92 -10.18
CA LEU A 69 -5.82 -1.40 -9.28
C LEU A 69 -6.38 -2.51 -8.37
N ALA A 70 -6.55 -3.72 -8.90
CA ALA A 70 -6.93 -4.89 -8.11
C ALA A 70 -5.85 -5.25 -7.08
N ALA A 71 -4.57 -5.24 -7.46
CA ALA A 71 -3.47 -5.48 -6.54
C ALA A 71 -3.38 -4.40 -5.43
N VAL A 72 -3.66 -3.13 -5.75
CA VAL A 72 -3.77 -2.05 -4.76
C VAL A 72 -4.90 -2.34 -3.79
N ALA A 73 -6.08 -2.73 -4.28
CA ALA A 73 -7.23 -3.06 -3.43
C ALA A 73 -6.92 -4.20 -2.47
N VAL A 74 -6.29 -5.28 -2.96
CA VAL A 74 -5.83 -6.41 -2.13
C VAL A 74 -4.80 -5.94 -1.10
N ALA A 75 -3.80 -5.17 -1.52
CA ALA A 75 -2.75 -4.68 -0.63
C ALA A 75 -3.30 -3.79 0.51
N LEU A 76 -4.33 -2.98 0.24
CA LEU A 76 -5.02 -2.19 1.25
C LEU A 76 -5.88 -3.07 2.17
N ALA A 77 -6.60 -4.06 1.61
CA ALA A 77 -7.42 -4.99 2.37
C ALA A 77 -6.60 -5.83 3.36
N ASP A 78 -5.46 -6.37 2.91
CA ASP A 78 -4.51 -7.13 3.74
C ASP A 78 -3.99 -6.30 4.93
N ARG A 79 -3.95 -4.98 4.76
CA ARG A 79 -3.51 -4.01 5.78
C ARG A 79 -4.66 -3.46 6.62
N SER A 80 -5.88 -3.92 6.36
CA SER A 80 -7.10 -3.37 6.95
C SER A 80 -7.19 -1.85 6.75
N LEU A 81 -6.86 -1.35 5.56
CA LEU A 81 -6.93 0.07 5.21
C LEU A 81 -8.04 0.31 4.19
N ARG A 82 -8.69 1.47 4.28
CA ARG A 82 -9.68 1.91 3.29
C ARG A 82 -9.41 3.35 2.87
N PRO A 83 -9.55 3.67 1.57
CA PRO A 83 -9.61 5.05 1.10
C PRO A 83 -10.79 5.78 1.75
N THR A 84 -10.57 7.01 2.20
CA THR A 84 -11.65 7.89 2.70
C THR A 84 -12.13 8.87 1.64
N GLU A 85 -11.28 9.12 0.64
CA GLU A 85 -11.52 10.10 -0.41
C GLU A 85 -11.36 9.43 -1.79
N PRO A 86 -11.97 10.00 -2.84
CA PRO A 86 -11.68 9.60 -4.21
C PRO A 86 -10.18 9.69 -4.50
N TRP A 87 -9.70 8.84 -5.41
CA TRP A 87 -8.34 8.97 -5.91
C TRP A 87 -8.18 10.26 -6.70
N ALA A 88 -7.12 11.01 -6.42
CA ALA A 88 -6.80 12.28 -7.06
C ALA A 88 -5.34 12.30 -7.51
N ILE A 89 -5.06 13.05 -8.56
CA ILE A 89 -3.69 13.30 -9.03
C ILE A 89 -3.10 14.42 -8.18
N ASP A 90 -1.93 14.21 -7.61
CA ASP A 90 -1.24 15.23 -6.80
C ASP A 90 -0.31 16.13 -7.61
N THR A 91 0.43 17.01 -6.92
CA THR A 91 1.37 17.95 -7.54
C THR A 91 2.53 17.28 -8.27
N ASN A 92 2.82 16.01 -7.98
CA ASN A 92 3.86 15.21 -8.62
C ASN A 92 3.29 14.31 -9.74
N ALA A 93 2.03 14.54 -10.15
CA ALA A 93 1.31 13.70 -11.09
C ALA A 93 1.12 12.24 -10.62
N GLU A 94 1.15 12.00 -9.29
CA GLU A 94 0.95 10.67 -8.71
C GLU A 94 -0.51 10.48 -8.28
N LEU A 95 -1.06 9.28 -8.49
CA LEU A 95 -2.44 8.96 -8.09
C LEU A 95 -2.47 8.66 -6.59
N CYS A 96 -3.24 9.42 -5.82
CA CYS A 96 -3.21 9.36 -4.36
C CYS A 96 -4.60 9.40 -3.72
N THR A 97 -4.70 8.92 -2.48
CA THR A 97 -5.92 9.01 -1.67
C THR A 97 -5.57 9.01 -0.18
N SER A 98 -6.39 9.70 0.62
CA SER A 98 -6.33 9.66 2.08
C SER A 98 -6.81 8.29 2.60
N LEU A 99 -6.15 7.78 3.64
CA LEU A 99 -6.44 6.46 4.18
C LEU A 99 -6.91 6.52 5.62
N VAL A 100 -7.79 5.58 5.97
CA VAL A 100 -8.12 5.27 7.36
C VAL A 100 -7.92 3.79 7.64
N ALA A 101 -7.50 3.48 8.86
CA ALA A 101 -7.51 2.11 9.35
C ALA A 101 -8.96 1.65 9.52
N THR A 102 -9.31 0.57 8.85
CA THR A 102 -10.54 -0.18 9.12
C THR A 102 -10.34 -0.85 10.46
N ARG A 103 -11.01 -0.33 11.49
CA ARG A 103 -11.04 -0.98 12.80
C ARG A 103 -11.63 -2.38 12.60
N TRP A 104 -10.88 -3.41 12.96
CA TRP A 104 -11.48 -4.73 13.15
C TRP A 104 -12.51 -4.59 14.29
N PRO A 105 -13.78 -4.99 14.10
CA PRO A 105 -14.74 -5.05 15.20
C PRO A 105 -14.30 -6.16 16.16
N GLY A 106 -13.36 -5.85 17.03
CA GLY A 106 -12.77 -6.77 18.01
C GLY A 106 -12.16 -6.05 19.21
N ALA A 107 -12.45 -4.76 19.37
CA ALA A 107 -12.08 -3.99 20.55
C ALA A 107 -13.32 -3.25 21.07
N THR A 108 -14.35 -4.01 21.38
CA THR A 108 -15.32 -3.67 22.43
C THR A 108 -15.10 -4.69 23.54
N GLY A 109 -14.21 -4.33 24.47
CA GLY A 109 -13.97 -5.05 25.71
C GLY A 109 -14.10 -4.06 26.85
N THR A 110 -15.34 -3.85 27.26
CA THR A 110 -15.80 -3.64 28.64
C THR A 110 -15.03 -2.64 29.50
N THR A 111 -15.56 -1.42 29.58
CA THR A 111 -15.54 -0.67 30.85
C THR A 111 -17.00 -0.54 31.28
N GLU A 112 -17.47 -1.53 32.02
CA GLU A 112 -18.69 -1.45 32.83
C GLU A 112 -18.28 -1.61 34.29
N GLY A 113 -18.85 -0.75 35.15
CA GLY A 113 -18.98 -0.97 36.60
C GLY A 113 -17.93 -0.34 37.47
#